data_AF-A0A7J8MAM2-F1
#
_entry.id   AF-A0A7J8MAM2-F1
#
_cell.length_a   1.000
_cell.length_b   1.000
_cell.length_c   1.000
_cell.angle_alpha   90.00
_cell.angle_beta   90.00
_cell.angle_gamma   90.00
#
_symmetry.space_group_name_H-M   'P 1'
#
loop_
_entity.id
_entity.type
_entity.pdbx_description
1 polymer ?
#
loop_
_entity_poly.entity_id
_entity_poly.type
_entity_poly.pdbx_seq_one_letter_code
_entity_poly.pdbx_strand_id
1 'polypeptide(L)' 'MLYSSSLLGNRLTGSIPVGLANLRNLTSLVLENNRLSGTLPAALGNLPKIERL' A
#
# COMPACT_ATOMS: atom_id res chain seq x y z
N MET A 1 5.33 12.85 -11.80
CA MET A 1 5.97 12.72 -10.46
C MET A 1 5.59 11.35 -9.92
N LEU A 2 6.57 10.57 -9.48
CA LEU A 2 6.35 9.23 -8.91
C LEU A 2 6.12 9.37 -7.40
N TYR A 3 5.29 8.49 -6.81
CA TYR A 3 5.01 8.50 -5.39
C TYR A 3 5.50 7.20 -4.72
N SER A 4 6.28 7.36 -3.65
CA SER A 4 6.71 6.28 -2.75
C SER A 4 6.15 6.59 -1.37
N SER A 5 5.50 5.61 -0.73
CA SER A 5 4.96 5.76 0.64
C SER A 5 5.48 4.63 1.53
N SER A 6 6.22 4.99 2.58
CA SER A 6 6.76 4.07 3.57
C SER A 6 6.16 4.38 4.94
N LEU A 7 5.54 3.37 5.55
CA LEU A 7 5.00 3.41 6.91
C LEU A 7 5.56 2.27 7.76
N LEU A 8 6.78 1.82 7.45
CA LEU A 8 7.50 0.75 8.14
C LEU A 8 7.55 0.97 9.66
N GLY A 9 7.23 -0.07 10.43
CA GLY A 9 7.47 -0.09 11.87
C GLY A 9 6.51 0.77 12.70
N ASN A 10 5.34 1.11 12.16
CA ASN A 10 4.30 1.83 12.89
C ASN A 10 3.34 0.88 13.62
N ARG A 11 2.41 1.45 14.38
CA ARG A 11 1.33 0.71 15.07
C ARG A 11 0.02 0.76 14.30
N LEU A 12 0.05 0.82 12.98
CA LEU A 12 -1.17 0.87 12.16
C LEU A 12 -1.95 -0.43 12.35
N THR A 13 -3.26 -0.31 12.52
CA THR A 13 -4.19 -1.42 12.74
C THR A 13 -5.35 -1.35 11.76
N GLY A 14 -6.05 -2.48 11.57
CA GLY A 14 -7.19 -2.57 10.66
C GLY A 14 -6.76 -2.92 9.23
N SER A 15 -7.69 -2.84 8.29
CA SER A 15 -7.47 -3.25 6.90
C SER A 15 -6.89 -2.15 6.03
N ILE A 16 -6.18 -2.58 4.98
CA ILE A 16 -5.64 -1.67 3.97
C ILE A 16 -6.82 -1.13 3.15
N PRO A 17 -7.03 0.20 3.08
CA PRO A 17 -8.17 0.76 2.39
C PRO A 17 -8.02 0.62 0.87
N VAL A 18 -9.10 0.22 0.19
CA VAL A 18 -9.13 0.07 -1.28
C VAL A 18 -8.83 1.38 -2.02
N GLY A 19 -9.06 2.53 -1.38
CA GLY A 19 -8.76 3.85 -1.95
C GLY A 19 -7.29 4.07 -2.31
N LEU A 20 -6.35 3.32 -1.73
CA LEU A 20 -4.94 3.36 -2.13
C LEU A 20 -4.73 2.94 -3.59
N ALA A 21 -5.64 2.13 -4.16
CA ALA A 21 -5.59 1.76 -5.58
C ALA A 21 -5.89 2.95 -6.54
N ASN A 22 -6.34 4.09 -6.02
CA ASN A 22 -6.52 5.31 -6.83
C ASN A 22 -5.20 6.05 -7.08
N LEU A 23 -4.12 5.69 -6.38
CA LEU A 23 -2.81 6.31 -6.52
C LEU A 23 -2.08 5.73 -7.75
N ARG A 24 -2.51 6.11 -8.96
CA ARG A 24 -1.98 5.55 -10.22
C ARG A 24 -0.50 5.83 -10.49
N ASN A 25 0.11 6.74 -9.73
CA ASN A 25 1.55 7.03 -9.80
C ASN A 25 2.34 6.45 -8.62
N LEU A 26 1.71 5.59 -7.81
CA LEU A 26 2.38 4.87 -6.72
C LEU A 26 3.32 3.82 -7.30
N THR A 27 4.59 3.90 -6.92
CA THR A 27 5.64 2.96 -7.36
C THR A 27 6.08 2.03 -6.24
N SER A 28 5.97 2.47 -5.00
CA SER A 28 6.37 1.70 -3.83
C SER A 28 5.41 1.94 -2.67
N LEU A 29 4.96 0.84 -2.07
CA LEU A 29 4.19 0.83 -0.83
C LEU A 29 4.89 -0.09 0.16
N VAL A 30 5.31 0.45 1.31
CA VAL A 30 5.95 -0.37 2.37
C VAL A 30 5.13 -0.25 3.65
N LEU A 31 4.49 -1.36 4.04
CA LEU A 31 3.62 -1.47 5.21
C LEU A 31 4.10 -2.51 6.23
N GLU A 32 5.30 -3.06 6.03
CA GLU A 32 5.91 -4.06 6.90
C GLU A 32 5.98 -3.59 8.37
N ASN A 33 6.01 -4.54 9.29
CA ASN A 33 6.09 -4.30 10.73
C ASN A 33 4.98 -3.39 11.29
N ASN A 34 3.75 -3.53 10.76
CA ASN A 34 2.52 -2.95 11.31
C ASN A 34 1.60 -4.06 11.87
N ARG A 35 0.48 -3.68 12.48
CA ARG A 35 -0.55 -4.59 13.02
C ARG A 35 -1.82 -4.59 12.14
N LEU A 36 -1.62 -4.48 10.82
CA LEU A 36 -2.69 -4.51 9.85
C LEU A 36 -3.35 -5.89 9.84
N SER A 37 -4.65 -5.93 9.57
CA SER A 37 -5.48 -7.14 9.56
C SER A 37 -6.44 -7.14 8.37
N GLY A 38 -7.08 -8.27 8.07
CA GLY A 38 -7.92 -8.41 6.87
C GLY A 38 -7.11 -8.72 5.61
N THR A 39 -7.73 -8.58 4.44
CA THR A 39 -7.15 -8.97 3.15
C THR A 39 -6.47 -7.78 2.46
N LEU A 40 -5.37 -8.07 1.75
CA LEU A 40 -4.76 -7.13 0.82
C LEU A 40 -5.73 -6.89 -0.34
N PRO A 41 -6.15 -5.64 -0.63
CA PRO A 41 -7.03 -5.37 -1.76
C PRO A 41 -6.36 -5.76 -3.08
N ALA A 42 -6.98 -6.66 -3.84
CA ALA A 42 -6.45 -7.11 -5.14
C ALA A 42 -6.20 -5.95 -6.12
N ALA A 43 -6.95 -4.85 -5.98
CA ALA A 43 -6.78 -3.65 -6.77
C ALA A 43 -5.37 -3.01 -6.64
N LEU A 44 -4.66 -3.24 -5.53
CA LEU A 44 -3.28 -2.77 -5.36
C LEU A 44 -2.29 -3.50 -6.27
N GLY A 45 -2.54 -4.78 -6.56
CA GLY A 45 -1.74 -5.54 -7.53
C GLY A 45 -1.93 -5.09 -8.98
N ASN A 46 -2.99 -4.32 -9.25
CA ASN A 46 -3.32 -3.82 -10.59
C ASN A 46 -2.83 -2.37 -10.83
N LEU A 47 -2.03 -1.82 -9.93
CA LEU A 47 -1.50 -0.47 -10.08
C LEU A 47 -0.49 -0.42 -11.24
N PRO A 48 -0.63 0.55 -12.18
CA PRO A 48 0.10 0.52 -13.46
C PRO A 48 1.60 0.82 -13.33
N LYS A 49 2.05 1.31 -12.17
CA LYS A 49 3.45 1.70 -11.91
C LYS A 49 4.03 1.08 -10.66
N ILE A 50 3.33 0.13 -10.03
CA ILE A 50 3.80 -0.48 -8.80
C ILE A 50 4.98 -1.40 -9.11
N GLU A 51 6.08 -1.20 -8.41
CA GLU A 51 7.30 -1.98 -8.56
C GLU A 51 7.61 -2.74 -7.27
N ARG A 52 7.18 -2.20 -6.12
CA ARG A 52 7.39 -2.78 -4.81
C ARG A 52 6.14 -2.63 -3.93
N LEU A 53 5.74 -3.75 -3.32
CA LEU A 53 4.61 -3.85 -2.41
C LEU A 53 5.04 -4.45 -1.07
#